data_AF-A0A812IXL1-F1
#
_entry.id   AF-A0A812IXL1-F1
#
_cell.length_a   1.000
_cell.length_b   1.000
_cell.length_c   1.000
_cell.angle_alpha   90.00
_cell.angle_beta   90.00
_cell.angle_gamma   90.00
#
_symmetry.space_group_name_H-M   'P 1'
#
loop_
_entity.id
_entity.type
_entity.pdbx_description
1 polymer ?
#
loop_
_entity_poly.entity_id
_entity_poly.type
_entity_poly.pdbx_seq_one_letter_code
_entity_poly.pdbx_strand_id
1 'polypeptide(L)'
;MLSTRKEKYFRAVRRLFTTLDQNSDGGITKQEFEQAWDNPVLQTVFDALEISASDAWQLFTELDSDGSGEVDVDEFLEGCMSIKGPARSIDVVRIKKDLLRLRQRLEYL
;
A
#
# COMPACT_ATOMS: atom_id res chain seq x y z
N MET A 1 -5.86 14.72 20.57
CA MET A 1 -4.39 14.61 20.47
C MET A 1 -3.91 13.51 19.49
N LEU A 2 -4.79 12.72 18.86
CA LEU A 2 -4.42 11.69 17.87
C LEU A 2 -4.41 12.19 16.40
N SER A 3 -4.98 13.37 16.13
CA SER A 3 -5.21 13.89 14.77
C SER A 3 -3.92 14.35 14.06
N THR A 4 -2.96 14.93 14.78
CA THR A 4 -1.75 15.54 14.19
C THR A 4 -0.77 14.52 13.62
N ARG A 5 -0.68 13.31 14.19
CA ARG A 5 0.25 12.27 13.67
C ARG A 5 -0.30 11.60 12.43
N LYS A 6 -1.61 11.28 12.41
CA LYS A 6 -2.31 10.76 11.23
C LYS A 6 -2.29 11.77 10.07
N GLU A 7 -2.52 13.06 10.33
CA GLU A 7 -2.48 14.10 9.29
C GLU A 7 -1.10 14.31 8.67
N LYS A 8 -0.02 14.28 9.48
CA LYS A 8 1.35 14.36 8.96
C LYS A 8 1.71 13.14 8.13
N TYR A 9 1.28 11.96 8.58
CA TYR A 9 1.46 10.71 7.87
C TYR A 9 0.71 10.72 6.53
N PHE A 10 -0.56 11.09 6.53
CA PHE A 10 -1.40 11.23 5.33
C PHE A 10 -0.78 12.20 4.33
N ARG A 11 -0.25 13.34 4.78
CA ARG A 11 0.46 14.29 3.90
C ARG A 11 1.74 13.70 3.31
N ALA A 12 2.49 12.92 4.08
CA ALA A 12 3.71 12.29 3.59
C ALA A 12 3.40 11.21 2.54
N VAL A 13 2.43 10.35 2.82
CA VAL A 13 1.97 9.29 1.89
C VAL A 13 1.37 9.91 0.63
N ARG A 14 0.55 10.96 0.75
CA ARG A 14 -0.02 11.64 -0.42
C ARG A 14 1.04 12.29 -1.30
N ARG A 15 2.06 12.93 -0.71
CA ARG A 15 3.19 13.48 -1.49
C ARG A 15 3.97 12.39 -2.21
N LEU A 16 4.12 11.23 -1.57
CA LEU A 16 4.78 10.09 -2.17
C LEU A 16 3.97 9.53 -3.33
N PHE A 17 2.64 9.41 -3.18
CA PHE A 17 1.74 9.03 -4.26
C PHE A 17 1.90 9.96 -5.46
N THR A 18 1.88 11.28 -5.27
CA THR A 18 2.10 12.26 -6.36
C THR A 18 3.50 12.18 -6.98
N THR A 19 4.47 11.60 -6.29
CA THR A 19 5.83 11.38 -6.82
C THR A 19 5.91 10.08 -7.64
N LEU A 20 5.06 9.10 -7.30
CA LEU A 20 4.95 7.81 -7.96
C LEU A 20 4.09 7.88 -9.22
N ASP A 21 2.97 8.59 -9.14
CA ASP A 21 2.01 8.86 -10.21
C ASP A 21 2.60 9.86 -11.22
N GLN A 22 3.52 9.37 -12.06
CA GLN A 22 4.28 10.18 -13.02
C GLN A 22 3.39 10.68 -14.16
N ASN A 23 2.38 9.90 -14.53
CA ASN A 23 1.44 10.25 -15.59
C ASN A 23 0.23 11.06 -15.07
N SER A 24 0.08 11.20 -13.75
CA SER A 24 -1.03 11.90 -13.08
C SER A 24 -2.41 11.35 -13.46
N ASP A 25 -2.49 10.05 -13.74
CA ASP A 25 -3.74 9.37 -14.06
C ASP A 25 -4.54 8.98 -12.79
N GLY A 26 -3.93 9.12 -11.61
CA GLY A 26 -4.54 8.84 -10.33
C GLY A 26 -4.38 7.39 -9.86
N GLY A 27 -3.65 6.57 -10.61
CA GLY A 27 -3.21 5.23 -10.26
C GLY A 27 -1.69 5.15 -10.23
N ILE A 28 -1.16 4.15 -9.53
CA ILE A 28 0.24 3.76 -9.67
C ILE A 28 0.23 2.41 -10.34
N THR A 29 0.68 2.35 -11.59
CA THR A 29 0.86 1.08 -12.29
C THR A 29 2.07 0.32 -11.73
N LYS A 30 2.11 -0.99 -11.94
CA LYS A 30 3.30 -1.80 -11.62
C LYS A 30 4.58 -1.22 -12.23
N GLN A 31 4.48 -0.74 -13.47
CA GLN A 31 5.63 -0.22 -14.21
C GLN A 31 6.14 1.11 -13.65
N GLU A 32 5.23 1.99 -13.22
CA GLU A 32 5.59 3.23 -12.53
C GLU A 32 6.18 2.95 -11.15
N PHE A 33 5.66 1.96 -10.45
CA PHE A 33 6.24 1.51 -9.20
C PHE A 33 7.65 0.93 -9.39
N GLU A 34 7.89 0.13 -10.43
CA GLU A 34 9.24 -0.37 -10.80
C GLU A 34 10.20 0.78 -11.08
N GLN A 35 9.78 1.75 -11.91
CA GLN A 35 10.62 2.89 -12.28
C GLN A 35 10.91 3.82 -11.10
N ALA A 36 9.95 3.97 -10.19
CA ALA A 36 10.11 4.79 -9.00
C ALA A 36 10.78 4.04 -7.84
N TRP A 37 10.97 2.72 -7.93
CA TRP A 37 11.67 1.93 -6.91
C TRP A 37 13.13 2.36 -6.75
N ASP A 38 13.76 2.79 -7.84
CA ASP A 38 15.11 3.36 -7.85
C ASP A 38 15.15 4.79 -7.28
N ASN A 39 14.00 5.38 -6.93
CA ASN A 39 13.95 6.70 -6.33
C ASN A 39 14.33 6.61 -4.82
N PRO A 40 15.40 7.29 -4.37
CA PRO A 40 15.84 7.27 -2.98
C PRO A 40 14.79 7.83 -2.00
N VAL A 41 13.88 8.69 -2.48
CA VAL A 41 12.76 9.21 -1.67
C VAL A 41 11.77 8.08 -1.35
N LEU A 42 11.53 7.17 -2.31
CA LEU A 42 10.65 6.03 -2.11
C LEU A 42 11.21 5.08 -1.04
N GLN A 43 12.48 4.72 -1.21
CA GLN A 43 13.20 3.85 -0.29
C GLN A 43 13.21 4.42 1.13
N THR A 44 13.47 5.72 1.28
CA THR A 44 13.45 6.39 2.59
C THR A 44 12.08 6.29 3.27
N VAL A 45 10.99 6.38 2.52
CA VAL A 45 9.65 6.26 3.10
C VAL A 45 9.31 4.81 3.41
N PHE A 46 9.63 3.86 2.55
CA PHE A 46 9.46 2.43 2.84
C PHE A 46 10.27 2.01 4.07
N ASP A 47 11.50 2.50 4.22
CA ASP A 47 12.31 2.32 5.43
C ASP A 47 11.66 2.97 6.66
N ALA A 48 11.13 4.19 6.52
CA ALA A 48 10.38 4.86 7.59
C ALA A 48 9.05 4.17 7.91
N LEU A 49 8.56 3.31 7.02
CA LEU A 49 7.39 2.44 7.18
C LEU A 49 7.77 1.05 7.70
N GLU A 50 9.05 0.74 7.84
CA GLU A 50 9.59 -0.59 8.18
C GLU A 50 9.13 -1.67 7.18
N ILE A 51 8.93 -1.29 5.93
CA ILE A 51 8.58 -2.19 4.83
C ILE A 51 9.86 -2.51 4.06
N SER A 52 10.23 -3.78 4.00
CA SER A 52 11.41 -4.19 3.25
C SER A 52 11.18 -4.04 1.74
N ALA A 53 12.26 -3.83 0.99
CA ALA A 53 12.24 -3.79 -0.47
C ALA A 53 11.59 -5.04 -1.11
N SER A 54 11.88 -6.20 -0.53
CA SER A 54 11.31 -7.47 -0.98
C SER A 54 9.82 -7.57 -0.68
N ASP A 55 9.37 -6.97 0.42
CA ASP A 55 7.96 -6.92 0.79
C ASP A 55 7.19 -5.88 0.00
N ALA A 56 7.84 -4.86 -0.58
CA ALA A 56 7.18 -3.81 -1.35
C ALA A 56 6.42 -4.35 -2.56
N TRP A 57 6.95 -5.38 -3.25
CA TRP A 57 6.26 -6.05 -4.36
C TRP A 57 5.04 -6.84 -3.92
N GLN A 58 5.17 -7.54 -2.79
CA GLN A 58 4.01 -8.17 -2.17
C GLN A 58 3.02 -7.12 -1.72
N LEU A 59 3.50 -6.01 -1.16
CA LEU A 59 2.68 -4.89 -0.73
C LEU A 59 1.84 -4.36 -1.88
N PHE A 60 2.44 -4.10 -3.04
CA PHE A 60 1.73 -3.62 -4.21
C PHE A 60 0.60 -4.57 -4.62
N THR A 61 0.88 -5.88 -4.64
CA THR A 61 -0.13 -6.92 -4.92
C THR A 61 -1.18 -7.03 -3.80
N GLU A 62 -0.82 -6.65 -2.57
CA GLU A 62 -1.74 -6.64 -1.44
C GLU A 62 -2.60 -5.38 -1.39
N LEU A 63 -2.06 -4.25 -1.87
CA LEU A 63 -2.69 -2.94 -1.96
C LEU A 63 -3.78 -2.93 -3.04
N ASP A 64 -3.48 -3.46 -4.22
CA ASP A 64 -4.43 -3.68 -5.32
C ASP A 64 -5.52 -4.65 -4.84
N SER A 65 -6.59 -4.08 -4.30
CA SER A 65 -7.64 -4.80 -3.60
C SER A 65 -8.79 -5.13 -4.54
N ASP A 66 -8.98 -4.31 -5.57
CA ASP A 66 -9.95 -4.51 -6.63
C ASP A 66 -9.43 -5.37 -7.78
N GLY A 67 -8.12 -5.61 -7.85
CA GLY A 67 -7.47 -6.42 -8.89
C GLY A 67 -7.39 -5.68 -10.22
N SER A 68 -7.44 -4.35 -10.22
CA SER A 68 -7.35 -3.50 -11.39
C SER A 68 -5.96 -3.55 -12.05
N GLY A 69 -4.93 -3.97 -11.30
CA GLY A 69 -3.53 -3.95 -11.74
C GLY A 69 -2.84 -2.61 -11.52
N GLU A 70 -3.55 -1.65 -10.93
CA GLU A 70 -3.09 -0.32 -10.55
C GLU A 70 -3.45 -0.11 -9.08
N VAL A 71 -2.66 0.68 -8.36
CA VAL A 71 -2.97 1.04 -6.97
C VAL A 71 -3.41 2.48 -6.92
N ASP A 72 -4.65 2.73 -6.54
CA ASP A 72 -5.16 4.10 -6.40
C ASP A 72 -4.67 4.76 -5.10
N VAL A 73 -4.92 6.07 -4.97
CA VAL A 73 -4.48 6.84 -3.81
C VAL A 73 -5.10 6.36 -2.50
N ASP A 74 -6.34 5.91 -2.53
CA ASP A 74 -7.08 5.47 -1.35
C ASP A 74 -6.60 4.08 -0.92
N GLU A 75 -6.40 3.15 -1.85
CA GLU A 75 -5.77 1.85 -1.62
C GLU A 75 -4.36 1.98 -1.05
N PHE A 76 -3.55 2.87 -1.64
CA PHE A 76 -2.20 3.16 -1.17
C PHE A 76 -2.20 3.70 0.27
N LEU A 77 -3.12 4.62 0.58
CA LEU A 77 -3.29 5.19 1.91
C LEU A 77 -3.77 4.15 2.92
N GLU A 78 -4.77 3.35 2.57
CA GLU A 78 -5.36 2.35 3.44
C GLU A 78 -4.38 1.23 3.78
N GLY A 79 -3.62 0.73 2.80
CA GLY A 79 -2.64 -0.30 3.10
C GLY A 79 -1.42 0.25 3.84
N CYS A 80 -0.94 1.45 3.51
CA CYS A 80 0.09 2.12 4.32
C CYS A 80 -0.36 2.31 5.79
N MET A 81 -1.62 2.74 6.00
CA MET A 81 -2.17 2.85 7.36
C MET A 81 -2.34 1.51 8.06
N SER A 82 -2.70 0.45 7.34
CA SER A 82 -2.82 -0.89 7.90
C SER A 82 -1.47 -1.42 8.38
N ILE A 83 -0.39 -1.11 7.68
CA ILE A 83 0.97 -1.59 7.99
C ILE A 83 1.53 -0.96 9.28
N LYS A 84 1.19 0.30 9.58
CA LYS A 84 1.83 1.08 10.66
C LYS A 84 1.15 0.99 12.05
N GLY A 85 0.24 0.03 12.25
CA GLY A 85 -0.35 -0.26 13.56
C GLY A 85 0.61 -1.04 14.48
N PRO A 86 0.39 -1.10 15.80
CA PRO A 86 1.26 -1.83 16.75
C PRO A 86 1.28 -3.36 16.61
N ALA A 87 0.69 -3.92 15.55
CA ALA A 87 0.93 -5.28 15.08
C ALA A 87 1.60 -5.10 13.69
N ARG A 88 2.73 -5.73 13.35
CA ARG A 88 2.77 -7.03 12.64
C ARG A 88 1.68 -7.24 11.57
N SER A 89 1.17 -6.16 10.98
CA SER A 89 -0.11 -6.16 10.25
C SER A 89 -0.10 -6.88 8.91
N ILE A 90 1.05 -7.10 8.26
CA ILE A 90 1.04 -7.77 6.95
C ILE A 90 0.58 -9.23 7.07
N ASP A 91 1.02 -9.94 8.11
CA ASP A 91 0.61 -11.33 8.34
C ASP A 91 -0.87 -11.41 8.70
N VAL A 92 -1.38 -10.47 9.50
CA VAL A 92 -2.80 -10.42 9.89
C VAL A 92 -3.69 -10.01 8.72
N VAL A 93 -3.24 -9.07 7.89
CA VAL A 93 -3.93 -8.66 6.66
C VAL A 93 -3.97 -9.84 5.68
N ARG A 94 -2.87 -10.57 5.50
CA ARG A 94 -2.80 -11.76 4.66
C ARG A 94 -3.78 -12.84 5.14
N ILE A 95 -3.78 -13.15 6.44
CA ILE A 95 -4.75 -14.09 7.04
C ILE A 95 -6.19 -13.62 6.80
N LYS A 96 -6.48 -12.32 6.99
CA LYS A 96 -7.82 -11.76 6.78
C LYS A 96 -8.26 -11.85 5.32
N LYS A 97 -7.36 -11.59 4.37
CA LYS A 97 -7.62 -11.65 2.93
C LYS A 97 -7.86 -13.10 2.48
N ASP A 98 -7.06 -14.05 2.98
CA ASP A 98 -7.30 -15.49 2.75
C ASP A 98 -8.66 -15.94 3.28
N LEU A 99 -9.08 -15.43 4.44
CA LEU A 99 -10.41 -15.68 5.02
C LEU A 99 -11.53 -15.12 4.14
N LEU A 100 -11.37 -13.91 3.61
CA LEU A 100 -12.35 -13.30 2.70
C LEU A 100 -12.48 -14.06 1.38
N ARG A 101 -11.35 -14.50 0.80
CA ARG A 101 -11.34 -15.34 -0.42
C ARG A 101 -11.99 -16.70 -0.19
N LEU A 102 -11.75 -17.31 0.98
CA LEU A 102 -12.38 -18.57 1.36
C LEU A 102 -13.91 -18.39 1.49
N ARG A 103 -14.34 -17.31 2.13
CA ARG A 103 -15.76 -16.97 2.27
C ARG A 103 -16.45 -16.81 0.91
N GLN A 104 -15.87 -16.04 -0.02
CA GLN A 104 -16.43 -15.88 -1.36
C GLN A 104 -16.58 -17.22 -2.11
N ARG A 105 -15.61 -18.15 -1.96
CA ARG A 105 -15.69 -19.49 -2.55
C ARG A 105 -16.79 -20.35 -1.93
N LEU A 106 -17.07 -20.18 -0.65
CA LEU A 106 -18.13 -20.89 0.05
C LEU A 106 -19.52 -20.30 -0.27
N GLU A 107 -19.62 -19.00 -0.56
CA GLU A 107 -20.88 -18.35 -0.95
C GLU A 107 -21.33 -18.69 -2.40
N TYR A 108 -20.46 -19.34 -3.19
CA TYR A 108 -20.74 -19.75 -4.58
C TYR A 108 -20.97 -21.27 -4.73
N LEU A 109 -21.13 -22.00 -3.62
CA LEU A 109 -21.54 -23.41 -3.53
C LEU A 109 -22.97 -23.51 -2.98
#